data_AF-A0A944BQG0-F1
#
_entry.id   AF-A0A944BQG0-F1
#
_cell.length_a   1.000
_cell.length_b   1.000
_cell.length_c   1.000
_cell.angle_alpha   90.00
_cell.angle_beta   90.00
_cell.angle_gamma   90.00
#
_symmetry.space_group_name_H-M   'P 1'
#
loop_
_entity.id
_entity.type
_entity.pdbx_description
1 polymer ?
#
loop_
_entity_poly.entity_id
_entity_poly.type
_entity_poly.pdbx_seq_one_letter_code
_entity_poly.pdbx_strand_id
1 'polypeptide(L)'
;MCSITPRSDYERVIDVPVRTLDGLVATDSIEKVDMIRMDIEGHEICALRGMTETLKRDKPWICMEYHSPMISTQDREFFVSTLEHCGYELKCFTFRWSDYPIFGHNIVDKSNVVKTGELRTVLENIPKQVVLLFLAHKDVAFELPKF
;
A
#
# COMPACT_ATOMS: atom_id res chain seq x y z
N MET A 1 -1.20 -0.39 20.85
CA MET A 1 -2.56 0.16 20.65
C MET A 1 -2.54 0.86 19.30
N CYS A 2 -3.38 0.44 18.36
CA CYS A 2 -3.53 1.11 17.07
C CYS A 2 -4.70 2.08 17.21
N SER A 3 -4.49 3.37 17.00
CA SER A 3 -5.52 4.39 17.13
C SER A 3 -5.62 5.19 15.85
N ILE A 4 -6.82 5.28 15.28
CA ILE A 4 -7.11 6.26 14.24
C ILE A 4 -7.27 7.60 14.95
N THR A 5 -6.39 8.57 14.64
CA THR A 5 -6.47 9.90 15.25
C THR A 5 -7.82 10.52 14.90
N PRO A 6 -8.63 10.92 15.88
CA PRO A 6 -9.92 11.51 15.58
C PRO A 6 -9.73 12.82 14.81
N ARG A 7 -10.37 12.93 13.64
CA ARG A 7 -10.71 14.22 13.04
C ARG A 7 -11.69 14.93 14.01
N SER A 8 -11.65 16.26 14.02
CA SER A 8 -12.39 17.08 14.98
C SER A 8 -13.93 16.98 14.88
N ASP A 9 -14.43 16.27 13.87
CA ASP A 9 -15.84 16.08 13.51
C ASP A 9 -16.41 14.71 13.93
N TYR A 10 -15.63 13.84 14.60
CA TYR A 10 -16.17 12.56 15.07
C TYR A 10 -17.08 12.72 16.30
N GLU A 11 -18.31 12.22 16.21
CA GLU A 11 -19.29 12.26 17.30
C GLU A 11 -19.05 11.22 18.40
N ARG A 12 -18.26 10.17 18.11
CA ARG A 12 -17.99 9.06 19.03
C ARG A 12 -16.68 8.36 18.72
N VAL A 13 -15.96 7.97 19.78
CA VAL A 13 -14.82 7.05 19.72
C VAL A 13 -15.24 5.72 20.32
N ILE A 14 -14.90 4.62 19.66
CA ILE A 14 -15.12 3.25 20.16
C ILE A 14 -13.83 2.46 20.07
N ASP A 15 -13.63 1.54 21.01
CA ASP A 15 -12.56 0.57 20.94
C ASP A 15 -13.00 -0.63 20.10
N VAL A 16 -12.16 -1.01 19.13
CA VAL A 16 -12.37 -2.19 18.29
C VAL A 16 -11.18 -3.15 18.43
N PRO A 17 -11.41 -4.45 18.59
CA PRO A 17 -10.32 -5.42 18.61
C PRO A 17 -9.67 -5.48 17.23
N VAL A 18 -8.34 -5.44 17.21
CA VAL A 18 -7.54 -5.53 15.98
C VAL A 18 -6.66 -6.78 16.02
N ARG A 19 -6.33 -7.31 14.83
CA ARG A 19 -5.41 -8.43 14.65
C ARG A 19 -4.36 -8.07 13.59
N THR A 20 -3.19 -8.68 13.68
CA THR A 20 -2.20 -8.63 12.60
C THR A 20 -2.64 -9.53 11.45
N LEU A 21 -2.20 -9.23 10.23
CA LEU A 21 -2.50 -10.09 9.08
C LEU A 21 -1.87 -11.47 9.26
N ASP A 22 -0.63 -11.53 9.75
CA ASP A 22 0.07 -12.80 10.05
C ASP A 22 -0.73 -13.64 11.05
N GLY A 23 -1.31 -13.00 12.08
CA GLY A 23 -2.17 -13.67 13.06
C GLY A 23 -3.47 -14.18 12.47
N LEU A 24 -4.09 -13.41 11.56
CA LEU A 24 -5.30 -13.82 10.83
C LEU A 24 -5.01 -15.02 9.93
N VAL A 25 -3.96 -14.94 9.10
CA VAL A 25 -3.51 -16.00 8.19
C VAL A 25 -3.24 -17.30 8.93
N ALA A 26 -2.56 -17.23 10.08
CA ALA A 26 -2.29 -18.39 10.91
C ALA A 26 -3.55 -18.98 11.56
N THR A 27 -4.41 -18.13 12.12
CA THR A 27 -5.61 -18.58 12.85
C THR A 27 -6.64 -19.20 11.91
N ASP A 28 -6.84 -18.59 10.74
CA ASP A 28 -7.86 -19.00 9.78
C ASP A 28 -7.33 -20.08 8.82
N SER A 29 -6.10 -20.56 9.04
CA SER A 29 -5.44 -21.59 8.22
C SER A 29 -5.41 -21.23 6.73
N ILE A 30 -5.15 -19.95 6.43
CA ILE A 30 -5.03 -19.47 5.04
C ILE A 30 -3.73 -20.03 4.46
N GLU A 31 -3.87 -21.00 3.56
CA GLU A 31 -2.74 -21.69 2.94
C GLU A 31 -1.81 -20.74 2.17
N LYS A 32 -2.40 -19.76 1.48
CA LYS A 32 -1.67 -18.78 0.68
C LYS A 32 -2.48 -17.49 0.47
N VAL A 33 -1.81 -16.36 0.56
CA VAL A 33 -2.33 -15.04 0.15
C VAL A 33 -1.73 -14.66 -1.20
N ASP A 34 -2.56 -14.54 -2.24
CA ASP A 34 -2.08 -14.13 -3.57
C ASP A 34 -2.00 -12.60 -3.74
N MET A 35 -2.87 -11.86 -3.04
CA MET A 35 -2.94 -10.41 -3.14
C MET A 35 -3.41 -9.78 -1.82
N ILE A 36 -2.83 -8.64 -1.51
CA ILE A 36 -3.25 -7.73 -0.44
C ILE A 36 -3.74 -6.45 -1.11
N ARG A 37 -4.99 -6.07 -0.82
CA ARG A 37 -5.48 -4.71 -1.11
C ARG A 37 -5.66 -3.95 0.20
N MET A 38 -5.11 -2.75 0.27
CA MET A 38 -5.03 -2.00 1.53
C MET A 38 -5.32 -0.51 1.33
N ASP A 39 -6.36 -0.04 2.00
CA ASP A 39 -6.70 1.37 2.13
C ASP A 39 -7.13 1.60 3.59
N ILE A 40 -6.21 2.18 4.39
CA ILE A 40 -6.33 2.24 5.85
C ILE A 40 -5.94 3.61 6.43
N GLU A 41 -5.91 4.65 5.58
CA GLU A 41 -5.88 6.06 6.00
C GLU A 41 -4.81 6.41 7.06
N GLY A 42 -3.54 6.01 6.85
CA GLY A 42 -2.41 6.39 7.70
C GLY A 42 -1.84 5.30 8.62
N HIS A 43 -2.44 4.10 8.65
CA HIS A 43 -1.96 2.97 9.46
C HIS A 43 -1.12 1.95 8.68
N GLU A 44 -0.61 2.33 7.51
CA GLU A 44 0.14 1.49 6.59
C GLU A 44 1.34 0.83 7.27
N ILE A 45 2.01 1.58 8.14
CA ILE A 45 3.22 1.14 8.87
C ILE A 45 2.88 0.06 9.89
N CYS A 46 1.77 0.22 10.62
CA CYS A 46 1.29 -0.77 11.57
C CYS A 46 0.85 -2.05 10.87
N ALA A 47 0.15 -1.92 9.74
CA ALA A 47 -0.25 -3.06 8.92
C ALA A 47 0.97 -3.80 8.36
N LEU A 48 1.96 -3.08 7.83
CA LEU A 48 3.21 -3.66 7.30
C LEU A 48 3.95 -4.48 8.36
N ARG A 49 4.09 -3.95 9.59
CA ARG A 49 4.68 -4.69 10.72
C ARG A 49 3.92 -5.97 11.06
N GLY A 50 2.61 -5.99 10.86
CA GLY A 50 1.75 -7.13 11.14
C GLY A 50 1.60 -8.14 10.00
N MET A 51 2.30 -7.97 8.88
CA MET A 51 2.20 -8.85 7.71
C MET A 51 3.54 -9.38 7.21
N THR A 52 4.65 -9.15 7.92
CA THR A 52 5.99 -9.46 7.41
C THR A 52 6.21 -10.94 7.13
N GLU A 53 5.59 -11.84 7.90
CA GLU A 53 5.74 -13.28 7.66
C GLU A 53 4.94 -13.72 6.43
N THR A 54 3.73 -13.18 6.26
CA THR A 54 2.91 -13.37 5.06
C THR A 54 3.65 -12.88 3.80
N LEU A 55 4.29 -11.71 3.86
CA LEU A 55 5.07 -11.18 2.73
C LEU A 55 6.22 -12.10 2.32
N LYS A 56 6.98 -12.64 3.28
CA LYS A 56 8.10 -13.55 3.01
C LYS A 56 7.65 -14.90 2.46
N ARG A 57 6.59 -15.47 3.05
CA ARG A 57 6.08 -16.81 2.75
C ARG A 57 5.37 -16.84 1.40
N ASP A 58 4.40 -15.94 1.22
CA ASP A 58 3.44 -16.04 0.12
C ASP A 58 3.78 -15.14 -1.06
N LYS A 59 4.60 -14.11 -0.83
CA LYS A 59 4.98 -13.10 -1.83
C LYS A 59 3.75 -12.51 -2.57
N PRO A 60 2.66 -12.13 -1.88
CA PRO A 60 1.47 -11.59 -2.52
C PRO A 60 1.76 -10.33 -3.33
N TRP A 61 0.95 -10.07 -4.35
CA TRP A 61 0.82 -8.71 -4.90
C TRP A 61 0.28 -7.76 -3.83
N ILE A 62 0.77 -6.52 -3.79
CA ILE A 62 0.24 -5.48 -2.90
C ILE A 62 -0.28 -4.33 -3.75
N CYS A 63 -1.56 -4.00 -3.58
CA CYS A 63 -2.18 -2.80 -4.11
C CYS A 63 -2.63 -1.95 -2.94
N MET A 64 -2.00 -0.80 -2.71
CA MET A 64 -2.29 -0.02 -1.51
C MET A 64 -2.30 1.48 -1.70
N GLU A 65 -3.19 2.15 -0.99
CA GLU A 65 -3.11 3.59 -0.81
C GLU A 65 -2.05 3.92 0.24
N TYR A 66 -1.03 4.66 -0.17
CA TYR A 66 0.03 5.12 0.70
C TYR A 66 -0.23 6.58 1.08
N HIS A 67 -0.64 6.80 2.32
CA HIS A 67 -0.96 8.11 2.88
C HIS A 67 0.29 8.89 3.30
N SER A 68 1.13 9.25 2.32
CA SER A 68 2.41 9.95 2.53
C SER A 68 2.35 11.14 3.52
N PRO A 69 1.32 12.02 3.50
CA PRO A 69 1.21 13.14 4.45
C PRO A 69 1.09 12.73 5.92
N MET A 70 0.67 11.49 6.19
CA MET A 70 0.43 10.96 7.54
C MET A 70 1.61 10.14 8.05
N ILE A 71 2.63 9.91 7.22
CA ILE A 71 3.75 9.03 7.53
C ILE A 71 5.01 9.85 7.80
N SER A 72 5.64 9.60 8.94
CA SER A 72 6.89 10.26 9.31
C SER A 72 8.05 9.85 8.40
N THR A 73 9.12 10.65 8.32
CA THR A 73 10.32 10.28 7.56
C THR A 73 10.92 8.96 8.03
N GLN A 74 10.94 8.73 9.35
CA GLN A 74 11.48 7.49 9.92
C GLN A 74 10.62 6.28 9.55
N ASP A 75 9.29 6.44 9.61
CA ASP A 75 8.38 5.36 9.24
C ASP A 75 8.39 5.06 7.74
N ARG A 76 8.57 6.08 6.90
CA ARG A 76 8.80 5.90 5.46
C ARG A 76 10.07 5.10 5.18
N GLU A 77 11.17 5.38 5.88
CA GLU A 77 12.39 4.58 5.76
C GLU A 77 12.16 3.12 6.21
N PHE A 78 11.46 2.94 7.33
CA PHE A 78 11.06 1.61 7.79
C PHE A 78 10.20 0.87 6.74
N PHE A 79 9.25 1.56 6.12
CA PHE A 79 8.38 1.00 5.09
C PHE A 79 9.17 0.52 3.87
N VAL A 80 10.00 1.39 3.32
CA VAL A 80 10.84 1.10 2.15
C VAL A 80 11.79 -0.05 2.46
N SER A 81 12.57 0.07 3.54
CA SER A 81 13.54 -0.97 3.90
C SER A 81 12.87 -2.32 4.16
N THR A 82 11.73 -2.37 4.84
CA THR A 82 11.03 -3.64 5.09
C THR A 82 10.59 -4.31 3.79
N LEU A 83 10.05 -3.55 2.83
CA LEU A 83 9.67 -4.09 1.52
C LEU A 83 10.89 -4.57 0.73
N GLU A 84 11.97 -3.80 0.70
CA GLU A 84 13.23 -4.18 0.05
C GLU A 84 13.80 -5.48 0.65
N HIS A 85 13.82 -5.61 1.97
CA HIS A 85 14.27 -6.83 2.66
C HIS A 85 13.38 -8.04 2.37
N CYS A 86 12.07 -7.82 2.14
CA CYS A 86 11.15 -8.86 1.71
C CYS A 86 11.22 -9.13 0.19
N GLY A 87 12.10 -8.46 -0.55
CA GLY A 87 12.29 -8.64 -1.99
C GLY A 87 11.23 -7.98 -2.87
N TYR A 88 10.51 -6.99 -2.35
CA TYR A 88 9.46 -6.26 -3.07
C TYR A 88 10.00 -5.06 -3.83
N GLU A 89 9.39 -4.81 -4.98
CA GLU A 89 9.67 -3.67 -5.84
C GLU A 89 8.37 -2.95 -6.22
N LEU A 90 8.46 -1.64 -6.42
CA LEU A 90 7.40 -0.87 -7.06
C LEU A 90 7.32 -1.23 -8.54
N LYS A 91 6.17 -1.75 -8.96
CA LYS A 91 5.91 -2.08 -10.36
C LYS A 91 5.30 -0.89 -11.09
N CYS A 92 4.33 -0.24 -10.47
CA CYS A 92 3.81 1.05 -10.92
C CYS A 92 3.05 1.77 -9.80
N PHE A 93 2.72 3.04 -10.02
CA PHE A 93 1.87 3.82 -9.14
C PHE A 93 0.97 4.78 -9.91
N THR A 94 -0.09 5.25 -9.25
CA THR A 94 -0.92 6.36 -9.74
C THR A 94 -1.29 7.31 -8.61
N PHE A 95 -1.70 8.52 -8.96
CA PHE A 95 -2.12 9.54 -8.01
C PHE A 95 -3.63 9.48 -7.79
N ARG A 96 -4.11 9.69 -6.56
CA ARG A 96 -5.55 9.62 -6.26
C ARG A 96 -6.44 10.55 -7.09
N TRP A 97 -5.97 11.74 -7.45
CA TRP A 97 -6.72 12.64 -8.35
C TRP A 97 -6.78 12.15 -9.80
N SER A 98 -5.97 11.17 -10.16
CA SER A 98 -6.03 10.46 -11.43
C SER A 98 -6.91 9.20 -11.36
N ASP A 99 -7.44 8.82 -10.18
CA ASP A 99 -8.40 7.72 -9.98
C ASP A 99 -9.81 8.07 -10.46
N TYR A 100 -9.93 8.86 -11.53
CA TYR A 100 -11.18 8.91 -12.29
C TYR A 100 -11.42 7.52 -12.88
N PRO A 101 -12.67 7.04 -12.94
CA PRO A 101 -12.97 5.70 -13.41
C PRO A 101 -12.35 5.52 -14.81
N ILE A 102 -11.33 4.65 -14.87
CA ILE A 102 -10.69 4.18 -16.11
C ILE A 102 -11.75 3.57 -17.05
N PHE A 103 -12.92 3.24 -16.51
CA PHE A 103 -14.14 2.93 -17.22
C PHE A 103 -15.09 4.14 -17.28
N GLY A 104 -15.07 4.91 -18.37
CA GLY A 104 -16.27 5.67 -18.73
C GLY A 104 -16.15 6.91 -19.60
N HIS A 105 -15.02 7.62 -19.67
CA HIS A 105 -14.97 8.87 -20.46
C HIS A 105 -13.62 9.11 -21.14
N ASN A 106 -13.68 9.55 -22.40
CA ASN A 106 -12.55 9.92 -23.29
C ASN A 106 -11.79 11.19 -22.84
N ILE A 107 -11.60 11.43 -21.54
CA ILE A 107 -11.13 12.74 -21.03
C ILE A 107 -9.72 12.71 -20.42
N VAL A 108 -9.08 11.55 -20.24
CA VAL A 108 -7.71 11.52 -19.71
C VAL A 108 -6.80 10.83 -20.71
N ASP A 109 -5.71 11.51 -21.08
CA ASP A 109 -4.57 10.89 -21.74
C ASP A 109 -4.06 9.74 -20.86
N LYS A 110 -4.49 8.52 -21.19
CA LYS A 110 -4.22 7.29 -20.42
C LYS A 110 -2.73 7.02 -20.27
N SER A 111 -1.89 7.59 -21.14
CA SER A 111 -0.44 7.45 -21.07
C SER A 111 0.21 8.15 -19.87
N ASN A 112 -0.53 9.01 -19.15
CA ASN A 112 -0.03 9.78 -18.00
C ASN A 112 -0.58 9.35 -16.64
N VAL A 113 -1.45 8.32 -16.59
CA VAL A 113 -2.14 7.88 -15.36
C VAL A 113 -1.29 6.91 -14.56
N VAL A 114 -0.66 5.94 -15.22
CA VAL A 114 0.20 4.93 -14.59
C VAL A 114 1.66 5.35 -14.77
N LYS A 115 2.38 5.47 -13.66
CA LYS A 115 3.78 5.89 -13.61
C LYS A 115 4.65 4.77 -13.06
N THR A 116 5.92 4.77 -13.43
CA THR A 116 6.94 3.85 -12.91
C THR A 116 8.07 4.63 -12.28
N GLY A 117 8.83 3.96 -11.43
CA GLY A 117 9.95 4.55 -10.71
C GLY A 117 10.43 3.62 -9.61
N GLU A 118 11.57 3.96 -9.04
CA GLU A 118 12.08 3.29 -7.85
C GLU A 118 11.30 3.79 -6.62
N LEU A 119 10.94 2.87 -5.71
CA LEU A 119 10.01 3.14 -4.62
C LEU A 119 10.45 4.30 -3.72
N ARG A 120 11.71 4.28 -3.26
CA ARG A 120 12.30 5.30 -2.40
C ARG A 120 12.26 6.66 -3.07
N THR A 121 12.72 6.72 -4.32
CA THR A 121 12.73 7.94 -5.14
C THR A 121 11.32 8.47 -5.31
N VAL A 122 10.33 7.62 -5.60
CA VAL A 122 8.93 8.04 -5.69
C VAL A 122 8.51 8.65 -4.35
N LEU A 123 8.56 7.89 -3.25
CA LEU A 123 8.04 8.35 -1.95
C LEU A 123 8.73 9.61 -1.41
N GLU A 124 10.00 9.84 -1.72
CA GLU A 124 10.73 11.08 -1.38
C GLU A 124 10.24 12.31 -2.15
N ASN A 125 9.80 12.14 -3.40
CA ASN A 125 9.38 13.22 -4.28
C ASN A 125 7.88 13.56 -4.19
N ILE A 126 7.08 12.74 -3.51
CA ILE A 126 5.64 12.95 -3.31
C ILE A 126 5.22 12.96 -1.82
N PRO A 127 5.90 13.72 -0.94
CA PRO A 127 5.67 13.66 0.51
C PRO A 127 4.29 14.20 0.95
N LYS A 128 3.58 14.91 0.07
CA LYS A 128 2.31 15.59 0.37
C LYS A 128 1.10 14.95 -0.32
N GLN A 129 1.25 13.75 -0.87
CA GLN A 129 0.24 13.17 -1.75
C GLN A 129 -0.10 11.74 -1.32
N VAL A 130 -1.36 11.37 -1.46
CA VAL A 130 -1.77 9.97 -1.36
C VAL A 130 -1.60 9.33 -2.73
N VAL A 131 -0.94 8.17 -2.77
CA VAL A 131 -0.68 7.44 -4.01
C VAL A 131 -1.11 6.00 -3.90
N LEU A 132 -1.63 5.47 -5.00
CA LEU A 132 -1.92 4.06 -5.13
C LEU A 132 -0.65 3.36 -5.64
N LEU A 133 -0.06 2.50 -4.82
CA LEU A 133 1.13 1.73 -5.13
C LEU A 133 0.75 0.31 -5.57
N PHE A 134 1.41 -0.18 -6.61
CA PHE A 134 1.39 -1.58 -7.02
C PHE A 134 2.78 -2.18 -6.81
N LEU A 135 2.90 -3.02 -5.80
CA LEU A 135 4.14 -3.67 -5.40
C LEU A 135 4.04 -5.17 -5.66
N ALA A 136 5.14 -5.77 -6.09
CA ALA A 136 5.25 -7.21 -6.20
C ALA A 136 6.67 -7.66 -5.87
N HIS A 137 6.81 -8.92 -5.45
CA HIS A 137 8.12 -9.53 -5.27
C HIS A 137 8.90 -9.50 -6.60
N LYS A 138 10.22 -9.26 -6.54
CA LYS A 138 11.13 -9.15 -7.71
C LYS A 138 11.09 -10.35 -8.65
N ASP A 139 10.78 -11.53 -8.12
CA ASP A 139 10.63 -12.78 -8.89
C ASP A 139 9.39 -12.79 -9.81
N VAL A 140 8.45 -11.86 -9.64
CA VAL A 140 7.21 -11.78 -10.43
C VAL A 140 7.45 -10.95 -11.68
N ALA A 141 7.26 -11.59 -12.84
CA ALA A 141 7.24 -10.90 -14.13
C ALA A 141 6.08 -9.90 -14.18
N PHE A 142 6.36 -8.66 -14.57
CA PHE A 142 5.37 -7.60 -14.72
C PHE A 142 5.57 -6.89 -16.05
N GLU A 143 4.47 -6.75 -16.81
CA GLU A 143 4.38 -5.86 -17.94
C GLU A 143 3.33 -4.80 -17.63
N LEU A 144 3.62 -3.54 -17.96
CA LEU A 144 2.64 -2.48 -17.83
C LEU A 144 1.42 -2.81 -18.71
N PRO A 145 0.18 -2.60 -18.19
CA PRO A 145 -1.01 -2.75 -19.01
C PRO A 145 -0.92 -1.82 -20.23
N LYS A 146 -1.09 -2.38 -21.43
CA LYS A 146 -1.20 -1.61 -22.66
C LYS A 146 -2.62 -1.06 -22.75
N PHE A 147 -2.79 0.24 -22.59
CA PHE A 147 -4.09 0.93 -22.66
C PHE A 147 -4.37 1.56 -24.03
#